data_AF-A0A9K3DK53-F1
#
_entry.id   AF-A0A9K3DK53-F1
#
_cell.length_a   1.000
_cell.length_b   1.000
_cell.length_c   1.000
_cell.angle_alpha   90.00
_cell.angle_beta   90.00
_cell.angle_gamma   90.00
#
_symmetry.space_group_name_H-M   'P 1'
#
loop_
_entity.id
_entity.type
_entity.pdbx_description
1 polymer ?
#
loop_
_entity_poly.entity_id
_entity_poly.type
_entity_poly.pdbx_seq_one_letter_code
_entity_poly.pdbx_strand_id
1 'polypeptide(L)'
;MLTRCDGEMVELYAQVSELMLTKQWFLTDGIAWVVKLVHQSPELEKVVADLVNCVNVVGVNEGIKRGFKAAHDSVRSVEEVPGYDVGAQDALNAAIKDFDDLHISVLGKFADLVDKPLSVIQQRSKLPIVKEEDNEV
;
A
#
# COMPACT_ATOMS: atom_id res chain seq x y z
N MET A 1 18.43 41.17 -30.30
CA MET A 1 18.10 41.08 -28.86
C MET A 1 16.61 40.86 -28.64
N LEU A 2 15.72 41.62 -29.28
CA LEU A 2 14.24 41.45 -29.15
C LEU A 2 13.73 40.03 -29.46
N THR A 3 14.15 39.41 -30.57
CA THR A 3 13.70 38.07 -30.97
C THR A 3 14.13 36.94 -30.02
N ARG A 4 15.15 37.15 -29.19
CA ARG A 4 15.65 36.14 -28.25
C ARG A 4 14.80 36.11 -26.97
N CYS A 5 14.39 37.29 -26.48
CA CYS A 5 13.48 37.41 -25.34
C CYS A 5 12.09 36.84 -25.64
N ASP A 6 11.61 36.97 -26.89
CA ASP A 6 10.32 36.41 -27.31
C ASP A 6 10.34 34.87 -27.34
N GLY A 7 11.45 34.26 -27.79
CA GLY A 7 11.63 32.80 -27.78
C GLY A 7 11.72 32.22 -26.37
N GLU A 8 12.49 32.87 -25.48
CA GLU A 8 12.60 32.48 -24.07
C GLU A 8 11.25 32.59 -23.34
N MET A 9 10.43 33.61 -23.64
CA MET A 9 9.07 33.72 -23.09
C MET A 9 8.12 32.62 -23.56
N VAL A 10 8.18 32.24 -24.85
CA VAL A 10 7.33 31.16 -25.39
C VAL A 10 7.66 29.82 -24.73
N GLU A 11 8.95 29.54 -24.53
CA GLU A 11 9.41 28.32 -23.87
C GLU A 11 8.97 28.26 -22.40
N LEU A 12 9.12 29.37 -21.66
CA LEU A 12 8.65 29.46 -20.27
C LEU A 12 7.13 29.27 -20.17
N TYR A 13 6.37 29.88 -21.09
CA TYR A 13 4.91 29.72 -21.10
C TYR A 13 4.49 28.28 -21.36
N ALA A 14 5.18 27.58 -22.26
CA ALA A 14 4.95 26.17 -22.53
C ALA A 14 5.23 25.30 -21.30
N GLN A 15 6.36 25.53 -20.61
CA GLN A 15 6.72 24.81 -19.39
C GLN A 15 5.70 25.04 -18.25
N VAL A 16 5.26 26.28 -18.04
CA VAL A 16 4.24 26.60 -17.03
C VAL A 16 2.90 25.95 -17.38
N SER A 17 2.52 25.95 -18.66
CA SER A 17 1.30 25.31 -19.12
C SER A 17 1.33 23.79 -18.91
N GLU A 18 2.45 23.13 -19.24
CA GLU A 18 2.65 21.71 -18.98
C GLU A 18 2.59 21.39 -17.48
N LEU A 19 3.21 22.21 -16.64
CA LEU A 19 3.16 22.05 -15.18
C LEU A 19 1.71 22.17 -14.65
N MET A 20 0.93 23.14 -15.14
CA MET A 20 -0.47 23.31 -14.76
C MET A 20 -1.32 22.11 -15.15
N LEU A 21 -1.16 21.60 -16.38
CA LEU A 21 -1.86 20.41 -16.84
C LEU A 21 -1.46 19.17 -16.04
N THR A 22 -0.17 19.03 -15.72
CA THR A 22 0.34 17.91 -14.92
C THR A 22 -0.23 17.94 -13.52
N LYS A 23 -0.27 19.12 -12.89
CA LYS A 23 -0.90 19.31 -11.57
C LYS A 23 -2.39 18.96 -11.60
N GLN A 24 -3.11 19.46 -12.61
CA GLN A 24 -4.54 19.17 -12.76
C GLN A 24 -4.77 17.67 -12.88
N TRP A 25 -4.04 17.01 -13.78
CA TRP A 25 -4.15 15.57 -13.98
C TRP A 25 -3.78 14.78 -12.72
N PHE A 26 -2.74 15.17 -12.00
CA PHE A 26 -2.34 14.49 -10.77
C PHE A 26 -3.47 14.54 -9.72
N LEU A 27 -4.10 15.70 -9.54
CA LEU A 27 -5.19 15.91 -8.58
C LEU A 27 -6.51 15.23 -9.00
N THR A 28 -6.70 14.87 -10.27
CA THR A 28 -7.89 14.17 -10.74
C THR A 28 -7.66 12.67 -10.89
N ASP A 29 -6.79 12.28 -11.81
CA ASP A 29 -6.58 10.91 -12.25
C ASP A 29 -5.34 10.28 -11.61
N GLY A 30 -4.31 11.09 -11.33
CA GLY A 30 -3.06 10.63 -10.75
C GLY A 30 -3.24 10.01 -9.37
N ILE A 31 -4.02 10.64 -8.49
CA ILE A 31 -4.33 10.07 -7.16
C ILE A 31 -5.07 8.73 -7.29
N ALA A 32 -6.08 8.66 -8.16
CA ALA A 32 -6.82 7.42 -8.39
C ALA A 32 -5.89 6.29 -8.89
N TRP A 33 -4.93 6.64 -9.75
CA TRP A 33 -3.90 5.72 -10.20
C TRP A 33 -3.00 5.25 -9.05
N VAL A 34 -2.47 6.15 -8.22
CA VAL A 34 -1.65 5.80 -7.04
C VAL A 34 -2.41 4.86 -6.10
N VAL A 35 -3.67 5.18 -5.79
CA VAL A 35 -4.51 4.33 -4.91
C VAL A 35 -4.71 2.94 -5.51
N LYS A 36 -4.93 2.85 -6.82
CA LYS A 36 -5.05 1.57 -7.51
C LYS A 36 -3.76 0.76 -7.44
N LEU A 37 -2.60 1.40 -7.63
CA LEU A 37 -1.30 0.73 -7.51
C LEU A 37 -1.08 0.16 -6.11
N VAL A 38 -1.39 0.95 -5.09
CA VAL A 38 -1.32 0.53 -3.68
C VAL A 38 -2.25 -0.65 -3.41
N HIS A 39 -3.49 -0.63 -3.91
CA HIS A 39 -4.43 -1.74 -3.71
C HIS A 39 -4.05 -3.02 -4.43
N GLN A 40 -3.29 -2.92 -5.52
CA GLN A 40 -2.85 -4.07 -6.32
C GLN A 40 -1.44 -4.53 -5.95
N SER A 41 -0.85 -3.95 -4.90
CA SER A 41 0.47 -4.33 -4.37
C SER A 41 0.38 -5.66 -3.63
N PRO A 42 1.18 -6.67 -4.04
CA PRO A 42 1.30 -7.92 -3.28
C PRO A 42 1.77 -7.72 -1.85
N GLU A 43 2.56 -6.66 -1.59
CA GLU A 43 3.05 -6.31 -0.27
C GLU A 43 1.88 -5.93 0.67
N LEU A 44 0.95 -5.10 0.19
CA LEU A 44 -0.25 -4.77 0.95
C LEU A 44 -1.13 -6.00 1.15
N GLU A 45 -1.35 -6.80 0.10
CA GLU A 45 -2.15 -8.03 0.19
C GLU A 45 -1.61 -8.97 1.27
N LYS A 46 -0.29 -9.20 1.27
CA LYS A 46 0.37 -10.08 2.23
C LYS A 46 0.17 -9.59 3.67
N VAL A 47 0.50 -8.33 3.94
CA VAL A 47 0.43 -7.81 5.31
C VAL A 47 -1.01 -7.75 5.83
N VAL A 48 -1.97 -7.42 4.97
CA VAL A 48 -3.40 -7.46 5.34
C VAL A 48 -3.85 -8.90 5.62
N ALA A 49 -3.42 -9.87 4.81
CA ALA A 49 -3.74 -11.28 5.05
C ALA A 49 -3.15 -11.77 6.39
N ASP A 50 -1.89 -11.43 6.69
CA ASP A 50 -1.23 -11.78 7.95
C ASP A 50 -1.95 -11.16 9.15
N LEU A 51 -2.37 -9.89 9.04
CA LEU A 51 -3.14 -9.20 10.07
C LEU A 51 -4.50 -9.88 10.31
N VAL A 52 -5.26 -10.16 9.25
CA VAL A 52 -6.57 -10.83 9.35
C VAL A 52 -6.44 -12.22 9.98
N ASN A 53 -5.40 -12.98 9.60
CA ASN A 53 -5.13 -14.29 10.19
C ASN A 53 -4.85 -14.17 11.69
N CYS A 54 -4.00 -13.24 12.12
CA CYS A 54 -3.70 -13.04 13.53
C CYS A 54 -4.94 -12.60 14.34
N VAL A 55 -5.75 -11.68 13.80
CA VAL A 55 -7.00 -11.24 14.45
C VAL A 55 -7.96 -12.41 14.64
N ASN A 56 -8.07 -13.31 13.66
CA ASN A 56 -8.92 -14.50 13.80
C ASN A 56 -8.47 -15.41 14.95
N VAL A 57 -7.16 -15.65 15.09
CA VAL A 57 -6.62 -16.47 16.19
C VAL A 57 -6.87 -15.81 17.54
N VAL A 58 -6.65 -14.49 17.65
CA VAL A 58 -6.97 -13.73 18.88
C VAL A 58 -8.47 -13.81 19.20
N GLY A 59 -9.33 -13.71 18.18
CA GLY A 59 -10.78 -13.88 18.32
C GLY A 59 -11.17 -15.25 18.86
N VAL A 60 -10.53 -16.32 18.36
CA VAL A 60 -10.72 -17.70 18.86
C VAL A 60 -10.31 -17.80 20.33
N ASN A 61 -9.15 -17.27 20.69
CA ASN A 61 -8.68 -17.26 22.09
C ASN A 61 -9.64 -16.52 23.03
N GLU A 62 -10.15 -15.37 22.62
CA GLU A 62 -11.12 -14.62 23.42
C GLU A 62 -12.45 -15.36 23.56
N GLY A 63 -12.88 -16.08 22.53
CA GLY A 63 -14.01 -17.00 22.59
C GLY A 63 -13.79 -18.11 23.62
N ILE A 64 -12.62 -18.77 23.57
CA ILE A 64 -12.21 -19.82 24.50
C ILE A 64 -12.17 -19.28 25.95
N LYS A 65 -11.51 -18.15 26.20
CA LYS A 65 -11.44 -17.52 27.53
C LYS A 65 -12.83 -17.25 28.11
N ARG A 66 -13.74 -16.70 27.31
CA ARG A 66 -15.11 -16.41 27.76
C ARG A 66 -15.90 -17.68 28.05
N GLY A 67 -15.80 -18.70 27.19
CA GLY A 67 -16.43 -20.00 27.40
C GLY A 67 -15.90 -20.71 28.65
N PHE A 68 -14.58 -20.71 28.83
CA PHE A 68 -13.91 -21.29 30.00
C PHE A 68 -14.37 -20.61 31.30
N LYS A 69 -14.41 -19.27 31.31
CA LYS A 69 -14.92 -18.50 32.45
C LYS A 69 -16.40 -18.80 32.75
N ALA A 70 -17.22 -19.01 31.73
CA ALA A 70 -18.64 -19.32 31.89
C ALA A 70 -18.90 -20.75 32.39
N ALA A 71 -18.03 -21.70 32.06
CA ALA A 71 -18.14 -23.09 32.48
C ALA A 71 -17.84 -23.31 33.98
N HIS A 72 -17.37 -22.28 34.71
CA HIS A 72 -17.01 -22.35 36.14
C HIS A 72 -15.97 -23.42 36.50
N ASP A 73 -15.24 -23.94 35.51
CA ASP A 73 -14.18 -24.93 35.69
C ASP A 73 -12.89 -24.23 36.14
N SER A 74 -12.79 -23.95 37.44
CA SER A 74 -11.70 -23.15 38.03
C SER A 74 -10.42 -23.94 38.33
N VAL A 75 -10.37 -25.23 37.99
CA VAL A 75 -9.26 -26.12 38.38
C VAL A 75 -8.18 -26.22 37.30
N ARG A 76 -8.47 -25.86 36.05
CA ARG A 76 -7.52 -25.92 34.93
C ARG A 76 -7.17 -24.54 34.39
N SER A 77 -6.06 -24.45 33.67
CA SER A 77 -5.65 -23.24 32.97
C SER A 77 -6.39 -23.13 31.64
N VAL A 78 -6.75 -21.92 31.21
CA VAL A 78 -7.37 -21.71 29.89
C VAL A 78 -6.43 -22.08 28.75
N GLU A 79 -5.12 -21.99 29.01
CA GLU A 79 -4.03 -22.38 28.12
C GLU A 79 -4.01 -23.88 27.82
N GLU A 80 -4.68 -24.71 28.62
CA GLU A 80 -4.81 -26.15 28.39
C GLU A 80 -5.98 -26.50 27.44
N VAL A 81 -6.80 -25.53 27.06
CA VAL A 81 -7.94 -25.75 26.17
C VAL A 81 -7.44 -25.97 24.74
N PRO A 82 -7.86 -27.06 24.07
CA PRO A 82 -7.47 -27.31 22.68
C PRO A 82 -7.79 -26.13 21.76
N GLY A 83 -6.81 -25.71 20.97
CA GLY A 83 -6.94 -24.58 20.05
C GLY A 83 -6.66 -23.21 20.68
N TYR A 84 -6.34 -23.13 21.97
CA TYR A 84 -5.81 -21.90 22.56
C TYR A 84 -4.36 -21.68 22.14
N ASP A 85 -4.05 -20.49 21.63
CA ASP A 85 -2.71 -20.10 21.21
C ASP A 85 -2.16 -18.99 22.11
N VAL A 86 -1.20 -19.33 22.99
CA VAL A 86 -0.58 -18.37 23.92
C VAL A 86 0.13 -17.23 23.18
N GLY A 87 0.64 -17.46 21.96
CA GLY A 87 1.41 -16.50 21.17
C GLY A 87 0.56 -15.60 20.26
N ALA A 88 -0.76 -15.80 20.18
CA ALA A 88 -1.62 -15.10 19.23
C ALA A 88 -1.57 -13.56 19.36
N GLN A 89 -1.50 -13.06 20.59
CA GLN A 89 -1.44 -11.61 20.84
C GLN A 89 -0.10 -11.02 20.41
N ASP A 90 1.00 -11.74 20.63
CA ASP A 90 2.34 -11.30 20.21
C ASP A 90 2.46 -11.33 18.69
N ALA A 91 1.91 -12.37 18.04
CA ALA A 91 1.82 -12.46 16.60
C ALA A 91 0.98 -11.32 16.00
N LEU A 92 -0.16 -10.98 16.61
CA LEU A 92 -0.97 -9.83 16.21
C LEU A 92 -0.19 -8.51 16.35
N ASN A 93 0.53 -8.31 17.46
CA ASN A 93 1.33 -7.11 17.67
C ASN A 93 2.46 -6.99 16.63
N ALA A 94 3.09 -8.10 16.26
CA ALA A 94 4.08 -8.15 15.19
C ALA A 94 3.46 -7.80 13.83
N ALA A 95 2.31 -8.39 13.49
CA ALA A 95 1.60 -8.09 12.24
C ALA A 95 1.13 -6.64 12.15
N ILE A 96 0.69 -6.03 13.26
CA ILE A 96 0.37 -4.60 13.32
C ILE A 96 1.62 -3.76 13.02
N LYS A 97 2.76 -4.12 13.62
CA LYS A 97 4.02 -3.42 13.36
C LYS A 97 4.44 -3.53 11.90
N ASP A 98 4.34 -4.72 11.32
CA ASP A 98 4.65 -4.94 9.90
C ASP A 98 3.70 -4.14 8.97
N PHE A 99 2.46 -3.90 9.40
CA PHE A 99 1.52 -3.01 8.71
C PHE A 99 1.87 -1.53 8.85
N ASP A 100 2.26 -1.08 10.04
CA ASP A 100 2.70 0.30 10.27
C ASP A 100 4.00 0.62 9.52
N ASP A 101 4.91 -0.36 9.42
CA ASP A 101 6.19 -0.27 8.73
C ASP A 101 6.09 -0.63 7.23
N LEU A 102 4.88 -0.84 6.69
CA LEU A 102 4.66 -1.28 5.31
C LEU A 102 5.26 -0.28 4.30
N HIS A 103 6.22 -0.78 3.51
CA HIS A 103 6.77 -0.06 2.38
C HIS A 103 6.25 -0.64 1.06
N ILE A 104 5.59 0.20 0.27
CA ILE A 104 5.02 -0.19 -1.03
C ILE A 104 6.03 0.14 -2.13
N SER A 105 6.72 -0.89 -2.64
CA SER A 105 7.82 -0.72 -3.61
C SER A 105 7.38 -0.04 -4.91
N VAL A 106 6.13 -0.24 -5.33
CA VAL A 106 5.59 0.39 -6.55
C VAL A 106 5.52 1.91 -6.44
N LEU A 107 5.46 2.47 -5.23
CA LEU A 107 5.56 3.92 -5.03
C LEU A 107 6.97 4.46 -5.33
N GLY A 108 8.01 3.65 -5.12
CA GLY A 108 9.38 4.01 -5.48
C GLY A 108 9.56 4.25 -6.98
N LYS A 109 8.79 3.55 -7.82
CA LYS A 109 8.82 3.70 -9.29
C LYS A 109 8.26 5.06 -9.78
N PHE A 110 7.64 5.86 -8.91
CA PHE A 110 7.23 7.23 -9.25
C PHE A 110 8.40 8.21 -9.29
N ALA A 111 9.51 7.94 -8.60
CA ALA A 111 10.68 8.79 -8.64
C ALA A 111 11.20 8.96 -10.08
N ASP A 112 11.13 7.89 -10.88
CA ASP A 112 11.54 7.89 -12.29
C ASP A 112 10.64 8.74 -13.21
N LEU A 113 9.47 9.18 -12.70
CA LEU A 113 8.47 9.94 -13.44
C LEU A 113 8.53 11.45 -13.17
N VAL A 114 9.31 11.90 -12.19
CA VAL A 114 9.34 13.32 -11.73
C VAL A 114 9.64 14.30 -12.87
N ASP A 115 10.60 13.97 -13.73
CA ASP A 115 11.03 14.82 -14.84
C ASP A 115 10.40 14.40 -16.19
N LYS A 116 9.39 13.53 -16.18
CA LYS A 116 8.77 13.02 -17.41
C LYS A 116 7.61 13.94 -17.86
N PRO A 117 7.46 14.15 -19.18
CA PRO A 117 6.30 14.86 -19.72
C PRO A 117 4.98 14.18 -19.32
N LEU A 118 3.92 14.97 -19.18
CA LEU A 118 2.59 14.47 -18.79
C LEU A 118 2.10 13.31 -19.66
N SER A 119 2.36 13.38 -20.96
CA SER A 119 1.96 12.34 -21.93
C SER A 119 2.55 10.97 -21.59
N VAL A 120 3.79 10.93 -21.10
CA VAL A 120 4.49 9.71 -20.69
C VAL A 120 3.89 9.16 -19.38
N ILE A 121 3.61 10.05 -18.43
CA ILE A 121 2.98 9.68 -17.14
C ILE A 121 1.59 9.06 -17.39
N GLN A 122 0.78 9.70 -18.24
CA GLN A 122 -0.55 9.22 -18.63
C GLN A 122 -0.53 7.90 -19.41
N GLN A 123 0.52 7.66 -20.20
CA GLN A 123 0.69 6.38 -20.88
C GLN A 123 1.00 5.27 -19.87
N ARG A 124 1.91 5.53 -18.92
CA ARG A 124 2.24 4.62 -17.82
C ARG A 124 1.02 4.29 -16.97
N SER A 125 0.15 5.27 -16.69
CA SER A 125 -1.04 5.06 -15.85
C SER A 125 -2.11 4.16 -16.46
N LYS A 126 -2.04 3.90 -17.77
CA LYS A 126 -2.97 3.02 -18.50
C LYS A 126 -2.48 1.58 -18.59
N LEU A 127 -1.21 1.31 -18.28
CA LEU A 127 -0.65 -0.04 -18.34
C LEU A 127 -1.12 -0.87 -17.14
N PRO A 128 -1.45 -2.17 -17.35
CA PRO A 128 -1.72 -3.08 -16.25
C PRO A 128 -0.45 -3.29 -15.41
N ILE A 129 -0.61 -3.34 -14.09
CA ILE A 129 0.48 -3.51 -13.11
C ILE A 129 1.10 -4.91 -13.22
N VAL A 130 0.29 -5.89 -13.61
CA VAL A 130 0.70 -7.29 -13.69
C VAL A 130 1.35 -7.56 -15.04
N LYS A 131 2.58 -7.08 -15.23
CA LYS A 131 3.64 -7.71 -16.02
C LYS A 131 4.97 -7.05 -15.66
N GLU A 132 5.57 -7.45 -14.55
CA GLU A 132 7.02 -7.61 -14.59
C GLU A 132 7.25 -9.05 -15.01
N GLU A 133 7.66 -9.18 -16.27
CA GLU A 133 8.35 -10.36 -16.74
C GLU A 133 9.54 -10.60 -15.81
N ASP A 134 9.59 -11.80 -15.27
CA ASP A 134 10.82 -12.49 -14.95
C ASP A 134 11.76 -12.35 -16.16
N ASN A 135 12.61 -11.33 -16.18
CA ASN A 135 13.81 -11.36 -17.01
C ASN A 135 14.91 -12.04 -16.17
N GLU A 136 14.79 -13.36 -16.08
CA GLU A 136 15.98 -14.22 -16.11
C GLU A 136 16.69 -13.98 -17.46
N VAL A 137 17.90 -13.40 -17.43
CA VAL A 137 19.17 -13.98 -17.91
C VAL A 137 20.33 -13.20 -17.28
#